data_AF-A0A1Z9QID1-F1
#
_entry.id   AF-A0A1Z9QID1-F1
#
_cell.length_a   1.000
_cell.length_b   1.000
_cell.length_c   1.000
_cell.angle_alpha   90.00
_cell.angle_beta   90.00
_cell.angle_gamma   90.00
#
_symmetry.space_group_name_H-M   'P 1'
#
loop_
_entity.id
_entity.type
_entity.pdbx_description
1 polymer ?
#
loop_
_entity_poly.entity_id
_entity_poly.type
_entity_poly.pdbx_seq_one_letter_code
_entity_poly.pdbx_strand_id
1 'polypeptide(L)'
;MSIENLEKFFDWAQTTGRAQVIFTHASSLELRSLLDCTTISGRMGEVMGGFSRDIDAFREIPLEKRRELATTPRDNWRDDEDLYLTYRMAKVLWLLYDIRDKGIQQPMQLQDYGRFYTCHPGGDKKISAVFMLNLERIPLFYIWYPEVNQSPWHWTRNHDVIKSPQELADKFENANHPTFNWHYDEPVFTKGDDGYSYQNPQMEPWARGMALMLRKSQKYTSNPDKFRLQLPTFSYVDAVHRVAMEQQAKRLVGQLIFKGDKFLMGEYMFTRKADGWLFEGYDHFPRSLVDTDYKTDPTKERMIQNTRGNISSFRKDL
;
A
#
# COMPACT_ATOMS: atom_id res chain seq x y z
N MET A 1 -16.55 19.69 -4.14
CA MET A 1 -15.52 19.63 -3.09
C MET A 1 -14.50 18.50 -3.26
N SER A 2 -14.84 17.23 -3.57
CA SER A 2 -13.78 16.19 -3.72
C SER A 2 -12.94 16.39 -4.99
N ILE A 3 -13.55 16.65 -6.15
CA ILE A 3 -12.81 16.77 -7.42
C ILE A 3 -11.90 18.00 -7.50
N GLU A 4 -12.25 19.10 -6.84
CA GLU A 4 -11.46 20.36 -6.78
C GLU A 4 -10.03 20.15 -6.27
N ASN A 5 -9.84 19.21 -5.34
CA ASN A 5 -8.51 18.84 -4.84
C ASN A 5 -7.65 18.15 -5.90
N LEU A 6 -8.26 17.34 -6.77
CA LEU A 6 -7.57 16.79 -7.93
C LEU A 6 -7.29 17.87 -8.98
N GLU A 7 -8.28 18.72 -9.28
CA GLU A 7 -8.11 19.84 -10.22
C GLU A 7 -6.90 20.70 -9.84
N LYS A 8 -6.81 21.09 -8.56
CA LYS A 8 -5.67 21.85 -8.05
C LYS A 8 -4.31 21.17 -8.29
N PHE A 9 -4.23 19.86 -8.09
CA PHE A 9 -3.00 19.11 -8.36
C PHE A 9 -2.68 19.06 -9.85
N PHE A 10 -3.66 18.74 -10.70
CA PHE A 10 -3.46 18.61 -12.14
C PHE A 10 -3.08 19.96 -12.76
N ASP A 11 -3.71 21.06 -12.34
CA ASP A 11 -3.36 22.42 -12.78
C ASP A 11 -1.89 22.74 -12.47
N TRP A 12 -1.45 22.46 -11.24
CA TRP A 12 -0.06 22.63 -10.84
C TRP A 12 0.89 21.74 -11.66
N ALA A 13 0.55 20.46 -11.83
CA ALA A 13 1.38 19.50 -12.54
C ALA A 13 1.53 19.87 -14.03
N GLN A 14 0.44 20.31 -14.68
CA GLN A 14 0.45 20.77 -16.07
C GLN A 14 1.20 22.09 -16.23
N THR A 15 1.03 23.04 -15.30
CA THR A 15 1.70 24.35 -15.36
C THR A 15 3.20 24.24 -15.16
N THR A 16 3.64 23.34 -14.27
CA THR A 16 5.06 23.24 -13.89
C THR A 16 5.81 22.12 -14.60
N GLY A 17 5.11 21.10 -15.11
CA GLY A 17 5.72 19.89 -15.67
C GLY A 17 6.45 19.02 -14.64
N ARG A 18 6.25 19.27 -13.34
CA ARG A 18 7.05 18.64 -12.26
C ARG A 18 6.47 17.33 -11.72
N ALA A 19 5.30 16.92 -12.19
CA ALA A 19 4.71 15.64 -11.81
C ALA A 19 3.84 15.04 -12.93
N GLN A 20 3.66 13.73 -12.89
CA GLN A 20 2.72 13.00 -13.74
C GLN A 20 1.96 11.96 -12.91
N VAL A 21 0.66 11.78 -13.19
CA VAL A 21 -0.13 10.69 -12.61
C VAL A 21 -0.12 9.54 -13.58
N ILE A 22 0.30 8.37 -13.09
CA ILE A 22 0.53 7.22 -13.93
C ILE A 22 -0.35 6.09 -13.43
N PHE A 23 -1.10 5.50 -14.34
CA PHE A 23 -2.01 4.39 -14.09
C PHE A 23 -1.49 3.12 -14.76
N THR A 24 -1.55 2.01 -14.05
CA THR A 24 -1.06 0.71 -14.54
C THR A 24 -1.81 -0.41 -13.86
N HIS A 25 -1.59 -1.63 -14.36
CA HIS A 25 -1.89 -2.83 -13.60
C HIS A 25 -0.60 -3.57 -13.26
N ALA A 26 -0.67 -4.37 -12.20
CA ALA A 26 0.39 -5.31 -11.85
C ALA A 26 -0.22 -6.56 -11.20
N SER A 27 0.49 -7.68 -11.29
CA SER A 27 0.10 -8.88 -10.56
C SER A 27 0.43 -8.75 -9.07
N SER A 28 -0.25 -9.53 -8.23
CA SER A 28 0.11 -9.72 -6.82
C SER A 28 1.57 -10.10 -6.66
N LEU A 29 2.11 -10.94 -7.55
CA LEU A 29 3.50 -11.39 -7.52
C LEU A 29 4.49 -10.22 -7.72
N GLU A 30 4.24 -9.36 -8.70
CA GLU A 30 5.04 -8.15 -8.92
C GLU A 30 4.93 -7.21 -7.73
N LEU A 31 3.73 -6.97 -7.21
CA LEU A 31 3.52 -6.06 -6.09
C LEU A 31 4.21 -6.55 -4.81
N ARG A 32 4.21 -7.85 -4.52
CA ARG A 32 5.00 -8.43 -3.42
C ARG A 32 6.47 -8.07 -3.53
N SER A 33 7.01 -8.06 -4.75
CA SER A 33 8.42 -7.74 -5.03
C SER A 33 8.79 -6.27 -4.80
N LEU A 34 7.79 -5.39 -4.74
CA LEU A 34 7.97 -3.95 -4.49
C LEU A 34 7.65 -3.58 -3.04
N LEU A 35 6.68 -4.27 -2.45
CA LEU A 35 6.09 -3.95 -1.15
C LEU A 35 6.70 -4.76 -0.01
N ASP A 36 7.18 -5.99 -0.26
CA ASP A 36 7.58 -6.92 0.80
C ASP A 36 8.58 -7.98 0.29
N CYS A 37 9.76 -7.52 -0.13
CA CYS A 37 10.83 -8.40 -0.61
C CYS A 37 11.58 -9.09 0.54
N THR A 38 12.09 -10.29 0.30
CA THR A 38 12.87 -11.09 1.27
C THR A 38 14.05 -10.29 1.82
N THR A 39 14.28 -10.35 3.14
CA THR A 39 15.48 -9.76 3.76
C THR A 39 16.69 -10.69 3.65
N ILE A 40 17.93 -10.17 3.77
CA ILE A 40 19.20 -10.94 3.76
C ILE A 40 19.16 -12.14 4.72
N SER A 41 18.38 -12.03 5.79
CA SER A 41 18.22 -13.08 6.80
C SER A 41 17.28 -14.22 6.42
N GLY A 42 16.63 -14.17 5.25
CA GLY A 42 15.59 -15.12 4.84
C GLY A 42 14.29 -15.01 5.64
N ARG A 43 14.18 -13.99 6.50
CA ARG A 43 12.99 -13.71 7.32
C ARG A 43 11.87 -13.09 6.51
N MET A 44 10.65 -13.21 7.03
CA MET A 44 9.45 -12.54 6.51
C MET A 44 9.71 -11.05 6.29
N GLY A 45 9.18 -10.51 5.19
CA GLY A 45 9.23 -9.07 4.92
C GLY A 45 8.44 -8.26 5.96
N GLU A 46 8.60 -6.94 5.93
CA GLU A 46 7.97 -6.00 6.87
C GLU A 46 6.43 -6.12 6.93
N VAL A 47 5.76 -6.32 5.79
CA VAL A 47 4.30 -6.42 5.70
C VAL A 47 3.81 -7.70 6.35
N MET A 48 4.29 -8.84 5.86
CA MET A 48 3.85 -10.13 6.39
C MET A 48 4.36 -10.35 7.82
N GLY A 49 5.53 -9.82 8.18
CA GLY A 49 6.02 -9.82 9.55
C GLY A 49 5.13 -8.98 10.48
N GLY A 50 4.64 -7.83 10.02
CA GLY A 50 3.62 -7.04 10.71
C GLY A 50 2.33 -7.81 10.93
N PHE A 51 1.80 -8.43 9.87
CA PHE A 51 0.58 -9.21 9.97
C PHE A 51 0.74 -10.47 10.84
N SER A 52 1.91 -11.10 10.84
CA SER A 52 2.23 -12.20 11.76
C SER A 52 2.18 -11.75 13.23
N ARG A 53 2.67 -10.55 13.55
CA ARG A 53 2.56 -10.00 14.91
C ARG A 53 1.10 -9.72 15.28
N ASP A 54 0.30 -9.23 14.33
CA ASP A 54 -1.14 -9.04 14.54
C ASP A 54 -1.86 -10.38 14.81
N ILE A 55 -1.49 -11.48 14.12
CA ILE A 55 -2.02 -12.82 14.39
C ILE A 55 -1.62 -13.30 15.79
N ASP A 56 -0.36 -13.07 16.20
CA ASP A 56 0.10 -13.41 17.55
C ASP A 56 -0.65 -12.65 18.63
N ALA A 57 -0.76 -11.33 18.51
CA ALA A 57 -1.54 -10.53 19.44
C ALA A 57 -3.01 -10.97 19.46
N PHE A 58 -3.60 -11.26 18.30
CA PHE A 58 -4.96 -11.78 18.20
C PHE A 58 -5.14 -13.14 18.89
N ARG A 59 -4.11 -14.00 18.89
CA ARG A 59 -4.12 -15.29 19.59
C ARG A 59 -4.27 -15.13 21.11
N GLU A 60 -3.68 -14.07 21.67
CA GLU A 60 -3.69 -13.81 23.12
C GLU A 60 -5.03 -13.23 23.62
N ILE A 61 -5.84 -12.65 22.73
CA ILE A 61 -7.15 -12.10 23.11
C ILE A 61 -8.10 -13.24 23.52
N PRO A 62 -8.75 -13.21 24.69
CA PRO A 62 -9.70 -14.25 25.09
C PRO A 62 -10.86 -14.42 24.09
N LEU A 63 -11.33 -15.65 23.89
CA LEU A 63 -12.42 -15.93 22.94
C LEU A 63 -13.69 -15.12 23.24
N GLU A 64 -14.04 -14.96 24.52
CA GLU A 64 -15.22 -14.16 24.89
C GLU A 64 -15.04 -12.68 24.52
N LYS A 65 -13.83 -12.12 24.72
CA LYS A 65 -13.52 -10.76 24.29
C LYS A 65 -13.65 -10.59 22.78
N ARG A 66 -13.18 -11.56 21.99
CA ARG A 66 -13.37 -11.54 20.52
C ARG A 66 -14.85 -11.55 20.15
N ARG A 67 -15.67 -12.34 20.84
CA ARG A 67 -17.12 -12.45 20.60
C ARG A 67 -17.88 -11.17 20.93
N GLU A 68 -17.42 -10.39 21.91
CA GLU A 68 -18.02 -9.08 22.25
C GLU A 68 -18.08 -8.15 21.04
N LEU A 69 -17.14 -8.25 20.08
CA LEU A 69 -17.13 -7.40 18.89
C LEU A 69 -18.46 -7.46 18.11
N ALA A 70 -19.11 -8.63 18.08
CA ALA A 70 -20.39 -8.82 17.40
C ALA A 70 -21.51 -7.94 17.98
N THR A 71 -21.44 -7.66 19.28
CA THR A 71 -22.47 -6.92 20.04
C THR A 71 -22.05 -5.50 20.42
N THR A 72 -20.75 -5.19 20.45
CA THR A 72 -20.23 -3.88 20.89
C THR A 72 -20.45 -2.78 19.85
N PRO A 73 -21.04 -1.62 20.21
CA PRO A 73 -21.17 -0.47 19.31
C PRO A 73 -19.83 0.09 18.82
N ARG A 74 -19.83 0.78 17.68
CA ARG A 74 -18.61 1.28 17.02
C ARG A 74 -17.72 2.12 17.92
N ASP A 75 -18.31 3.09 18.58
CA ASP A 75 -17.55 4.08 19.34
C ASP A 75 -16.84 3.42 20.53
N ASN A 76 -17.33 2.27 20.99
CA ASN A 76 -16.78 1.57 22.15
C ASN A 76 -15.64 0.60 21.80
N TRP A 77 -15.64 0.00 20.60
CA TRP A 77 -14.56 -0.91 20.21
C TRP A 77 -13.37 -0.23 19.53
N ARG A 78 -13.52 1.02 19.08
CA ARG A 78 -12.40 1.76 18.47
C ARG A 78 -11.31 2.10 19.51
N ASP A 79 -11.72 2.34 20.74
CA ASP A 79 -10.84 2.75 21.84
C ASP A 79 -10.35 1.56 22.68
N ASP A 80 -10.82 0.35 22.36
CA ASP A 80 -10.39 -0.91 22.95
C ASP A 80 -9.44 -1.61 21.97
N GLU A 81 -8.15 -1.68 22.29
CA GLU A 81 -7.12 -2.20 21.39
C GLU A 81 -7.38 -3.66 20.96
N ASP A 82 -7.90 -4.50 21.86
CA ASP A 82 -8.20 -5.90 21.60
C ASP A 82 -9.40 -6.02 20.64
N LEU A 83 -10.47 -5.27 20.88
CA LEU A 83 -11.63 -5.28 19.98
C LEU A 83 -11.28 -4.64 18.63
N TYR A 84 -10.45 -3.61 18.62
CA TYR A 84 -9.97 -2.98 17.39
C TYR A 84 -9.11 -3.95 16.57
N LEU A 85 -8.22 -4.72 17.21
CA LEU A 85 -7.44 -5.77 16.54
C LEU A 85 -8.35 -6.89 16.02
N THR A 86 -9.30 -7.36 16.83
CA THR A 86 -10.31 -8.35 16.43
C THR A 86 -11.07 -7.88 15.18
N TYR A 87 -11.49 -6.61 15.16
CA TYR A 87 -12.14 -6.00 14.02
C TYR A 87 -11.23 -5.95 12.80
N ARG A 88 -9.97 -5.53 12.94
CA ARG A 88 -9.01 -5.50 11.83
C ARG A 88 -8.81 -6.87 11.21
N MET A 89 -8.73 -7.94 12.01
CA MET A 89 -8.61 -9.31 11.49
C MET A 89 -9.86 -9.75 10.73
N ALA A 90 -11.05 -9.46 11.25
CA ALA A 90 -12.29 -9.79 10.57
C ALA A 90 -12.53 -8.94 9.32
N LYS A 91 -12.03 -7.69 9.30
CA LYS A 91 -12.04 -6.79 8.15
C LYS A 91 -11.20 -7.33 7.00
N VAL A 92 -10.03 -7.92 7.28
CA VAL A 92 -9.22 -8.60 6.26
C VAL A 92 -10.02 -9.74 5.64
N LEU A 93 -10.65 -10.60 6.45
CA LEU A 93 -11.49 -11.68 5.93
C LEU A 93 -12.65 -11.17 5.08
N TRP A 94 -13.33 -10.12 5.52
CA TRP A 94 -14.37 -9.47 4.73
C TRP A 94 -13.86 -8.98 3.36
N LEU A 95 -12.70 -8.30 3.35
CA LEU A 95 -12.07 -7.81 2.11
C LEU A 95 -11.69 -8.95 1.17
N LEU A 96 -11.25 -10.10 1.70
CA LEU A 96 -10.94 -11.28 0.87
C LEU A 96 -12.16 -11.75 0.09
N TYR A 97 -13.32 -11.85 0.74
CA TYR A 97 -14.57 -12.23 0.09
C TYR A 97 -15.05 -11.16 -0.88
N ASP A 98 -15.03 -9.89 -0.47
CA ASP A 98 -15.49 -8.78 -1.31
C ASP A 98 -14.65 -8.64 -2.59
N ILE A 99 -13.32 -8.75 -2.51
CA ILE A 99 -12.43 -8.69 -3.68
C ILE A 99 -12.59 -9.93 -4.57
N ARG A 100 -12.88 -11.12 -4.02
CA ARG A 100 -13.17 -12.31 -4.85
C ARG A 100 -14.45 -12.14 -5.66
N ASP A 101 -15.47 -11.57 -5.04
CA ASP A 101 -16.79 -11.45 -5.65
C ASP A 101 -16.87 -10.28 -6.64
N LYS A 102 -16.24 -9.15 -6.31
CA LYS A 102 -16.40 -7.88 -7.06
C LYS A 102 -15.13 -7.40 -7.73
N GLY A 103 -13.98 -8.00 -7.43
CA GLY A 103 -12.68 -7.46 -7.82
C GLY A 103 -12.29 -6.22 -7.02
N ILE A 104 -11.26 -5.53 -7.49
CA ILE A 104 -10.75 -4.31 -6.84
C ILE A 104 -11.48 -3.09 -7.43
N GLN A 105 -12.40 -2.51 -6.65
CA GLN A 105 -13.24 -1.38 -7.07
C GLN A 105 -12.51 -0.04 -7.11
N GLN A 106 -11.50 0.14 -6.24
CA GLN A 106 -10.65 1.34 -6.23
C GLN A 106 -9.18 0.99 -6.53
N PRO A 107 -8.50 1.69 -7.45
CA PRO A 107 -7.07 1.51 -7.67
C PRO A 107 -6.25 1.77 -6.41
N MET A 108 -5.20 0.98 -6.14
CA MET A 108 -4.29 1.28 -5.03
C MET A 108 -3.29 2.37 -5.45
N GLN A 109 -3.02 3.33 -4.57
CA GLN A 109 -2.00 4.34 -4.78
C GLN A 109 -0.63 3.79 -4.36
N LEU A 110 0.29 3.60 -5.30
CA LEU A 110 1.68 3.27 -4.98
C LEU A 110 2.43 4.54 -4.54
N GLN A 111 3.32 4.41 -3.57
CA GLN A 111 4.14 5.50 -3.03
C GLN A 111 5.60 5.06 -2.96
N ASP A 112 6.50 5.85 -3.52
CA ASP A 112 7.92 5.54 -3.61
C ASP A 112 8.69 6.12 -2.42
N TYR A 113 9.31 5.25 -1.61
CA TYR A 113 10.11 5.64 -0.45
C TYR A 113 11.62 5.47 -0.73
N GLY A 114 12.01 5.39 -2.01
CA GLY A 114 13.37 5.34 -2.53
C GLY A 114 14.03 3.96 -2.49
N ARG A 115 13.87 3.19 -1.41
CA ARG A 115 14.40 1.81 -1.32
C ARG A 115 13.35 0.72 -1.49
N PHE A 116 12.09 1.08 -1.34
CA PHE A 116 10.95 0.21 -1.48
C PHE A 116 9.73 1.06 -1.82
N TYR A 117 8.67 0.40 -2.28
CA TYR A 117 7.38 1.03 -2.44
C TYR A 117 6.47 0.67 -1.26
N THR A 118 5.57 1.58 -0.93
CA THR A 118 4.37 1.24 -0.14
C THR A 118 3.13 1.55 -0.96
N CYS A 119 1.95 1.28 -0.40
CA CYS A 119 0.70 1.60 -1.06
C CYS A 119 -0.32 2.16 -0.07
N HIS A 120 -1.28 2.90 -0.61
CA HIS A 120 -2.48 3.37 0.08
C HIS A 120 -3.75 2.93 -0.69
N PRO A 121 -4.82 2.48 -0.03
CA PRO A 121 -4.90 2.10 1.38
C PRO A 121 -4.00 0.90 1.68
N GLY A 122 -3.29 0.99 2.81
CA GLY A 122 -2.01 0.30 2.95
C GLY A 122 -1.98 -1.00 3.76
N GLY A 123 -2.93 -1.24 4.66
CA GLY A 123 -2.85 -2.39 5.58
C GLY A 123 -3.59 -3.61 5.07
N ASP A 124 -4.89 -3.61 5.33
CA ASP A 124 -5.85 -4.68 5.06
C ASP A 124 -6.02 -5.01 3.57
N LYS A 125 -6.15 -4.00 2.71
CA LYS A 125 -6.28 -4.19 1.26
C LYS A 125 -5.03 -4.80 0.65
N LYS A 126 -3.85 -4.37 1.12
CA LYS A 126 -2.58 -4.95 0.71
C LYS A 126 -2.51 -6.43 1.09
N ILE A 127 -2.78 -6.78 2.36
CA ILE A 127 -2.80 -8.18 2.80
C ILE A 127 -3.77 -9.01 1.94
N SER A 128 -4.98 -8.51 1.74
CA SER A 128 -6.03 -9.25 1.01
C SER A 128 -5.70 -9.40 -0.48
N ALA A 129 -5.53 -8.29 -1.19
CA ALA A 129 -5.33 -8.28 -2.65
C ALA A 129 -3.95 -8.81 -3.06
N VAL A 130 -2.89 -8.38 -2.38
CA VAL A 130 -1.52 -8.68 -2.80
C VAL A 130 -1.04 -10.00 -2.22
N PHE A 131 -1.22 -10.25 -0.93
CA PHE A 131 -0.57 -11.39 -0.26
C PHE A 131 -1.41 -12.66 -0.24
N MET A 132 -2.75 -12.56 -0.21
CA MET A 132 -3.61 -13.72 -0.04
C MET A 132 -4.32 -14.16 -1.33
N LEU A 133 -4.89 -13.25 -2.12
CA LEU A 133 -5.70 -13.62 -3.30
C LEU A 133 -4.92 -13.93 -4.59
N ASN A 134 -3.61 -13.63 -4.63
CA ASN A 134 -2.74 -13.88 -5.79
C ASN A 134 -3.36 -13.47 -7.15
N LEU A 135 -3.87 -12.26 -7.24
CA LEU A 135 -4.53 -11.70 -8.42
C LEU A 135 -3.53 -11.44 -9.55
N GLU A 136 -3.91 -11.72 -10.79
CA GLU A 136 -3.07 -11.43 -11.97
C GLU A 136 -3.06 -9.94 -12.34
N ARG A 137 -4.13 -9.22 -11.98
CA ARG A 137 -4.34 -7.83 -12.40
C ARG A 137 -4.91 -7.00 -11.25
N ILE A 138 -4.06 -6.18 -10.65
CA ILE A 138 -4.42 -5.21 -9.62
C ILE A 138 -4.30 -3.80 -10.23
N PRO A 139 -5.38 -2.99 -10.26
CA PRO A 139 -5.31 -1.62 -10.74
C PRO A 139 -4.56 -0.74 -9.73
N LEU A 140 -3.63 0.06 -10.24
CA LEU A 140 -2.76 0.91 -9.46
C LEU A 140 -2.62 2.28 -10.12
N PHE A 141 -2.42 3.30 -9.30
CA PHE A 141 -1.89 4.58 -9.78
C PHE A 141 -0.76 5.04 -8.88
N TYR A 142 0.09 5.91 -9.39
CA TYR A 142 1.10 6.57 -8.57
C TYR A 142 1.47 7.92 -9.16
N ILE A 143 1.96 8.81 -8.30
CA ILE A 143 2.41 10.14 -8.70
C ILE A 143 3.91 10.09 -8.90
N TRP A 144 4.35 10.31 -10.14
CA TRP A 144 5.75 10.38 -10.50
C TRP A 144 6.25 11.82 -10.44
N TYR A 145 7.38 12.04 -9.75
CA TYR A 145 8.09 13.31 -9.72
C TYR A 145 9.46 13.14 -10.40
N PRO A 146 9.63 13.59 -11.67
CA PRO A 146 10.86 13.36 -12.44
C PRO A 146 12.11 13.94 -11.79
N GLU A 147 11.96 15.05 -11.06
CA GLU A 147 13.07 15.69 -10.35
C GLU A 147 13.57 14.87 -9.15
N VAL A 148 12.77 13.89 -8.68
CA VAL A 148 13.07 13.07 -7.51
C VAL A 148 13.45 11.64 -7.91
N ASN A 149 12.66 11.00 -8.77
CA ASN A 149 12.91 9.63 -9.23
C ASN A 149 13.22 9.60 -10.73
N GLN A 150 14.49 9.37 -11.06
CA GLN A 150 14.99 9.29 -12.44
C GLN A 150 14.98 7.86 -13.04
N SER A 151 14.56 6.86 -12.28
CA SER A 151 14.44 5.47 -12.74
C SER A 151 13.21 4.81 -12.15
N PRO A 152 12.02 5.35 -12.43
CA PRO A 152 10.78 4.90 -11.81
C PRO A 152 10.35 3.53 -12.34
N TRP A 153 9.83 2.70 -11.44
CA TRP A 153 9.50 1.30 -11.74
C TRP A 153 8.52 1.12 -12.92
N HIS A 154 7.58 2.05 -13.11
CA HIS A 154 6.61 1.98 -14.22
C HIS A 154 7.21 1.98 -15.62
N TRP A 155 8.47 2.43 -15.81
CA TRP A 155 9.13 2.34 -17.12
C TRP A 155 9.37 0.90 -17.58
N THR A 156 9.21 -0.07 -16.68
CA THR A 156 9.33 -1.50 -16.99
C THR A 156 8.04 -2.14 -17.53
N ARG A 157 6.96 -1.37 -17.66
CA ARG A 157 5.62 -1.89 -17.99
C ARG A 157 4.83 -0.93 -18.89
N ASN A 158 3.79 -1.46 -19.51
CA ASN A 158 2.76 -0.65 -20.14
C ASN A 158 2.02 0.13 -19.07
N HIS A 159 1.84 1.43 -19.30
CA HIS A 159 1.20 2.35 -18.37
C HIS A 159 0.53 3.47 -19.15
N ASP A 160 -0.45 4.10 -18.52
CA ASP A 160 -1.15 5.27 -19.05
C ASP A 160 -0.73 6.50 -18.24
N VAL A 161 -0.44 7.60 -18.94
CA VAL A 161 -0.27 8.91 -18.30
C VAL A 161 -1.65 9.57 -18.24
N ILE A 162 -2.19 9.69 -17.03
CA ILE A 162 -3.49 10.31 -16.80
C ILE A 162 -3.36 11.82 -17.05
N LYS A 163 -4.22 12.36 -17.90
CA LYS A 163 -4.12 13.75 -18.40
C LYS A 163 -5.07 14.71 -17.70
N SER A 164 -6.11 14.21 -17.03
CA SER A 164 -7.09 15.06 -16.35
C SER A 164 -7.57 14.49 -15.02
N PRO A 165 -8.10 15.35 -14.12
CA PRO A 165 -8.77 14.93 -12.88
C PRO A 165 -9.90 13.92 -13.13
N GLN A 166 -10.72 14.18 -14.16
CA GLN A 166 -11.86 13.33 -14.49
C GLN A 166 -11.40 11.95 -14.97
N GLU A 167 -10.37 11.89 -15.81
CA GLU A 167 -9.82 10.62 -16.28
C GLU A 167 -9.30 9.75 -15.13
N LEU A 168 -8.72 10.37 -14.08
CA LEU A 168 -8.36 9.63 -12.88
C LEU A 168 -9.59 9.18 -12.11
N ALA A 169 -10.55 10.08 -11.88
CA ALA A 169 -11.77 9.79 -11.13
C ALA A 169 -12.59 8.66 -11.78
N ASP A 170 -12.62 8.57 -13.10
CA ASP A 170 -13.30 7.51 -13.86
C ASP A 170 -12.67 6.12 -13.63
N LYS A 171 -11.45 6.04 -13.08
CA LYS A 171 -10.83 4.75 -12.66
C LYS A 171 -11.36 4.26 -11.32
N PHE A 172 -12.15 5.05 -10.60
CA PHE A 172 -12.66 4.76 -9.26
C PHE A 172 -14.17 4.56 -9.33
N GLU A 173 -14.65 3.34 -9.05
CA GLU A 173 -16.07 3.01 -9.16
C GLU A 173 -16.98 3.91 -8.31
N ASN A 174 -16.46 4.38 -7.17
CA ASN A 174 -17.22 5.18 -6.21
C ASN A 174 -16.72 6.63 -6.09
N ALA A 175 -16.04 7.17 -7.10
CA ALA A 175 -15.50 8.54 -7.06
C ALA A 175 -16.55 9.61 -6.72
N ASN A 176 -17.81 9.37 -7.11
CA ASN A 176 -18.94 10.28 -6.92
C ASN A 176 -19.71 10.04 -5.61
N HIS A 177 -19.33 9.05 -4.80
CA HIS A 177 -20.03 8.78 -3.55
C HIS A 177 -19.74 9.88 -2.51
N PRO A 178 -20.71 10.33 -1.69
CA PRO A 178 -20.52 11.42 -0.72
C PRO A 178 -19.43 11.17 0.34
N THR A 179 -19.07 9.92 0.57
CA THR A 179 -18.03 9.51 1.54
C THR A 179 -16.67 9.24 0.88
N PHE A 180 -16.59 9.37 -0.44
CA PHE A 180 -15.34 9.34 -1.18
C PHE A 180 -14.75 10.75 -1.22
N ASN A 181 -13.51 10.90 -0.79
CA ASN A 181 -12.85 12.20 -0.74
C ASN A 181 -11.44 12.14 -1.31
N TRP A 182 -11.11 13.06 -2.20
CA TRP A 182 -9.73 13.35 -2.56
C TRP A 182 -9.15 14.35 -1.56
N HIS A 183 -7.93 14.10 -1.16
CA HIS A 183 -7.17 14.95 -0.25
C HIS A 183 -5.97 15.49 -1.00
N TYR A 184 -5.79 16.81 -0.95
CA TYR A 184 -4.64 17.49 -1.51
C TYR A 184 -3.79 18.08 -0.38
N ASP A 185 -2.48 18.11 -0.59
CA ASP A 185 -1.54 18.77 0.30
C ASP A 185 -0.33 19.28 -0.48
N GLU A 186 0.43 20.20 0.11
CA GLU A 186 1.66 20.75 -0.45
C GLU A 186 2.85 20.57 0.50
N PRO A 187 3.30 19.33 0.73
CA PRO A 187 4.42 19.10 1.62
C PRO A 187 5.67 19.85 1.20
N VAL A 188 6.34 20.44 2.20
CA VAL A 188 7.61 21.14 2.03
C VAL A 188 8.69 20.34 2.71
N PHE A 189 9.72 19.98 1.97
CA PHE A 189 10.87 19.21 2.41
C PHE A 189 12.05 20.15 2.65
N THR A 190 12.63 20.07 3.84
CA THR A 190 13.76 20.89 4.29
C THR A 190 14.83 20.02 4.94
N LYS A 191 16.01 20.59 5.20
CA LYS A 191 17.06 19.89 5.96
C LYS A 191 16.82 20.02 7.48
N GLY A 192 16.73 18.91 8.20
CA GLY A 192 16.55 18.86 9.68
C GLY A 192 15.95 17.54 10.18
N ASP A 193 15.89 17.34 11.50
CA ASP A 193 15.38 16.10 12.14
C ASP A 193 13.91 15.83 11.78
N ASP A 194 13.11 16.89 11.67
CA ASP A 194 11.71 16.89 11.22
C ASP A 194 11.55 17.34 9.76
N GLY A 195 12.52 17.06 8.87
CA GLY A 195 12.71 17.65 7.52
C GLY A 195 11.58 17.51 6.46
N TYR A 196 10.32 17.50 6.85
CA TYR A 196 9.13 17.63 6.01
C TYR A 196 7.97 18.26 6.80
N SER A 197 7.11 19.03 6.12
CA SER A 197 5.83 19.50 6.65
C SER A 197 4.67 18.90 5.86
N TYR A 198 3.51 18.78 6.49
CA TYR A 198 2.25 18.39 5.86
C TYR A 198 1.10 19.13 6.59
N GLN A 199 0.03 19.43 5.88
CA GLN A 199 -1.19 20.00 6.47
C GLN A 199 -2.24 18.92 6.73
N ASN A 200 -2.24 17.87 5.93
CA ASN A 200 -3.21 16.80 6.01
C ASN A 200 -2.56 15.53 6.60
N PRO A 201 -3.01 15.03 7.77
CA PRO A 201 -2.49 13.81 8.39
C PRO A 201 -2.54 12.58 7.47
N GLN A 202 -3.45 12.56 6.49
CA GLN A 202 -3.51 11.50 5.48
C GLN A 202 -2.26 11.44 4.59
N MET A 203 -1.50 12.54 4.48
CA MET A 203 -0.26 12.64 3.71
C MET A 203 1.00 12.39 4.52
N GLU A 204 0.90 12.30 5.85
CA GLU A 204 2.06 12.09 6.72
C GLU A 204 2.90 10.87 6.30
N PRO A 205 2.31 9.68 6.02
CA PRO A 205 3.11 8.53 5.61
C PRO A 205 3.91 8.82 4.34
N TRP A 206 3.26 9.42 3.33
CA TRP A 206 3.90 9.78 2.07
C TRP A 206 5.02 10.82 2.28
N ALA A 207 4.76 11.88 3.04
CA ALA A 207 5.74 12.94 3.30
C ALA A 207 6.95 12.38 4.05
N ARG A 208 6.72 11.54 5.07
CA ARG A 208 7.80 10.84 5.78
C ARG A 208 8.65 9.98 4.84
N GLY A 209 8.01 9.20 3.97
CA GLY A 209 8.70 8.36 2.99
C GLY A 209 9.53 9.16 1.97
N MET A 210 8.94 10.22 1.43
CA MET A 210 9.59 11.16 0.51
C MET A 210 10.82 11.83 1.15
N ALA A 211 10.71 12.27 2.41
CA ALA A 211 11.82 12.86 3.16
C ALA A 211 12.99 11.88 3.32
N LEU A 212 12.71 10.61 3.64
CA LEU A 212 13.72 9.56 3.74
C LEU A 212 14.43 9.29 2.41
N MET A 213 13.70 9.35 1.29
CA MET A 213 14.28 9.24 -0.05
C MET A 213 15.17 10.45 -0.37
N LEU A 214 14.70 11.66 -0.14
CA LEU A 214 15.44 12.89 -0.44
C LEU A 214 16.75 12.97 0.37
N ARG A 215 16.74 12.58 1.65
CA ARG A 215 17.95 12.50 2.50
C ARG A 215 19.06 11.61 1.91
N LYS A 216 18.70 10.58 1.15
CA LYS A 216 19.65 9.66 0.50
C LYS A 216 20.13 10.17 -0.86
N SER A 217 19.47 11.15 -1.44
CA SER A 217 19.85 11.71 -2.74
C SER A 217 21.05 12.66 -2.61
N GLN A 218 21.95 12.64 -3.59
CA GLN A 218 23.10 13.57 -3.64
C GLN A 218 22.67 15.05 -3.70
N LYS A 219 21.43 15.33 -4.14
CA LYS A 219 20.85 16.68 -4.21
C LYS A 219 20.68 17.33 -2.83
N TYR A 220 20.50 16.53 -1.79
CA TYR A 220 20.39 17.01 -0.41
C TYR A 220 21.76 17.34 0.21
N THR A 221 22.84 16.77 -0.33
CA THR A 221 24.21 16.90 0.20
C THR A 221 24.97 18.10 -0.37
N SER A 222 24.58 18.62 -1.54
CA SER A 222 25.35 19.64 -2.28
C SER A 222 25.14 21.09 -1.83
N ASN A 223 24.04 21.43 -1.14
CA ASN A 223 23.81 22.79 -0.62
C ASN A 223 22.97 22.79 0.67
N PRO A 224 23.60 22.48 1.81
CA PRO A 224 22.91 22.10 3.05
C PRO A 224 22.03 23.19 3.67
N ASP A 225 22.34 24.47 3.45
CA ASP A 225 21.65 25.59 4.10
C ASP A 225 20.48 26.16 3.27
N LYS A 226 20.25 25.63 2.06
CA LYS A 226 19.28 26.18 1.10
C LYS A 226 18.28 25.17 0.52
N PHE A 227 18.36 23.90 0.93
CA PHE A 227 17.45 22.88 0.39
C PHE A 227 16.01 23.10 0.88
N ARG A 228 15.15 23.53 -0.04
CA ARG A 228 13.69 23.58 0.13
C ARG A 228 13.04 23.03 -1.13
N LEU A 229 12.28 21.95 -1.01
CA LEU A 229 11.55 21.35 -2.10
C LEU A 229 10.06 21.26 -1.73
N GLN A 230 9.19 21.84 -2.53
CA GLN A 230 7.74 21.71 -2.36
C GLN A 230 7.21 20.78 -3.46
N LEU A 231 6.51 19.72 -3.05
CA LEU A 231 5.93 18.72 -3.93
C LEU A 231 4.46 18.54 -3.56
N PRO A 232 3.55 19.29 -4.21
CA PRO A 232 2.12 19.00 -4.16
C PRO A 232 1.84 17.53 -4.44
N THR A 233 0.87 16.98 -3.71
CA THR A 233 0.48 15.58 -3.79
C THR A 233 -1.01 15.46 -3.49
N PHE A 234 -1.55 14.28 -3.80
CA PHE A 234 -2.89 13.94 -3.37
C PHE A 234 -2.99 12.46 -2.98
N SER A 235 -4.04 12.15 -2.25
CA SER A 235 -4.47 10.79 -1.93
C SER A 235 -6.00 10.76 -1.84
N TYR A 236 -6.57 9.62 -1.50
CA TYR A 236 -8.02 9.46 -1.44
C TYR A 236 -8.44 8.69 -0.20
N VAL A 237 -9.66 8.93 0.26
CA VAL A 237 -10.32 8.12 1.29
C VAL A 237 -11.61 7.60 0.69
N ASP A 238 -11.74 6.28 0.63
CA ASP A 238 -12.98 5.59 0.32
C ASP A 238 -13.58 5.06 1.63
N ALA A 239 -14.63 5.72 2.12
CA ALA A 239 -15.41 5.27 3.27
C ALA A 239 -16.79 4.72 2.88
N VAL A 240 -17.03 4.42 1.59
CA VAL A 240 -18.32 3.93 1.06
C VAL A 240 -18.71 2.62 1.71
N HIS A 241 -17.74 1.69 1.77
CA HIS A 241 -17.97 0.36 2.30
C HIS A 241 -17.98 0.32 3.83
N ARG A 242 -17.65 1.42 4.51
CA ARG A 242 -17.30 1.39 5.93
C ARG A 242 -18.41 0.82 6.83
N VAL A 243 -19.66 1.24 6.64
CA VAL A 243 -20.77 0.77 7.49
C VAL A 243 -21.14 -0.68 7.18
N ALA A 244 -21.25 -1.05 5.90
CA ALA A 244 -21.58 -2.42 5.49
C ALA A 244 -20.48 -3.41 5.90
N MET A 245 -19.22 -3.04 5.67
CA MET A 245 -18.04 -3.76 6.12
C MET A 245 -18.02 -3.92 7.64
N GLU A 246 -18.26 -2.86 8.40
CA GLU A 246 -18.28 -2.92 9.87
C GLU A 246 -19.32 -3.93 10.38
N GLN A 247 -20.52 -3.95 9.78
CA GLN A 247 -21.57 -4.90 10.15
C GLN A 247 -21.25 -6.34 9.72
N GLN A 248 -20.70 -6.53 8.52
CA GLN A 248 -20.39 -7.86 8.00
C GLN A 248 -19.15 -8.46 8.67
N ALA A 249 -18.08 -7.69 8.86
CA ALA A 249 -16.86 -8.13 9.54
C ALA A 249 -17.16 -8.67 10.95
N LYS A 250 -18.05 -8.03 11.70
CA LYS A 250 -18.52 -8.52 13.01
C LYS A 250 -19.07 -9.95 12.98
N ARG A 251 -19.75 -10.34 11.90
CA ARG A 251 -20.30 -11.69 11.72
C ARG A 251 -19.24 -12.72 11.34
N LEU A 252 -18.09 -12.26 10.85
CA LEU A 252 -16.99 -13.13 10.39
C LEU A 252 -16.00 -13.49 11.50
N VAL A 253 -16.07 -12.86 12.68
CA VAL A 253 -15.14 -13.13 13.80
C VAL A 253 -15.10 -14.62 14.17
N GLY A 254 -16.26 -15.30 14.13
CA GLY A 254 -16.34 -16.74 14.42
C GLY A 254 -15.58 -17.63 13.42
N GLN A 255 -15.17 -17.09 12.27
CA GLN A 255 -14.36 -17.79 11.26
C GLN A 255 -12.85 -17.59 11.45
N LEU A 256 -12.44 -16.86 12.49
CA LEU A 256 -11.03 -16.65 12.86
C LEU A 256 -10.65 -17.64 13.97
N ILE A 257 -10.08 -18.79 13.61
CA ILE A 257 -9.94 -19.95 14.50
C ILE A 257 -8.49 -20.39 14.60
N PHE A 258 -8.00 -20.61 15.81
CA PHE A 258 -6.73 -21.30 16.05
C PHE A 258 -6.94 -22.79 16.29
N LYS A 259 -6.14 -23.64 15.62
CA LYS A 259 -6.11 -25.09 15.81
C LYS A 259 -4.65 -25.56 15.90
N GLY A 260 -4.10 -25.57 17.12
CA GLY A 260 -2.67 -25.83 17.34
C GLY A 260 -1.81 -24.77 16.67
N ASP A 261 -0.93 -25.20 15.76
CA ASP A 261 -0.04 -24.33 14.97
C ASP A 261 -0.67 -23.82 13.66
N LYS A 262 -2.00 -23.92 13.55
CA LYS A 262 -2.77 -23.40 12.43
C LYS A 262 -3.64 -22.24 12.87
N PHE A 263 -3.66 -21.18 12.07
CA PHE A 263 -4.62 -20.10 12.15
C PHE A 263 -5.47 -20.10 10.87
N LEU A 264 -6.77 -20.26 11.04
CA LEU A 264 -7.75 -20.26 9.96
C LEU A 264 -8.44 -18.90 9.96
N MET A 265 -8.42 -18.23 8.81
CA MET A 265 -9.16 -17.01 8.53
C MET A 265 -10.17 -17.34 7.43
N GLY A 266 -11.36 -17.81 7.78
CA GLY A 266 -12.30 -18.37 6.80
C GLY A 266 -11.74 -19.63 6.15
N GLU A 267 -11.61 -19.63 4.83
CA GLU A 267 -10.98 -20.71 4.06
C GLU A 267 -9.44 -20.60 3.98
N TYR A 268 -8.86 -19.48 4.41
CA TYR A 268 -7.42 -19.21 4.27
C TYR A 268 -6.65 -19.74 5.48
N MET A 269 -5.66 -20.60 5.25
CA MET A 269 -4.85 -21.17 6.32
C MET A 269 -3.48 -20.50 6.44
N PHE A 270 -3.10 -20.19 7.68
CA PHE A 270 -1.77 -19.80 8.10
C PHE A 270 -1.16 -20.90 8.96
N THR A 271 0.12 -21.20 8.73
CA THR A 271 0.89 -22.16 9.54
C THR A 271 1.99 -21.43 10.29
N ARG A 272 2.16 -21.73 11.58
CA ARG A 272 3.26 -21.20 12.38
C ARG A 272 4.59 -21.81 11.93
N LYS A 273 5.55 -20.96 11.55
CA LYS A 273 6.95 -21.29 11.27
C LYS A 273 7.87 -20.50 12.21
N ALA A 274 9.18 -20.78 12.16
CA ALA A 274 10.18 -20.12 13.03
C ALA A 274 10.13 -18.59 12.96
N ASP A 275 9.88 -18.03 11.77
CA ASP A 275 9.88 -16.59 11.52
C ASP A 275 8.48 -15.92 11.63
N GLY A 276 7.42 -16.69 11.93
CA GLY A 276 6.06 -16.17 12.06
C GLY A 276 4.96 -17.02 11.42
N TRP A 277 3.79 -16.44 11.21
CA TRP A 277 2.64 -17.05 10.55
C TRP A 277 2.72 -16.87 9.04
N LEU A 278 2.82 -17.99 8.31
CA LEU A 278 2.89 -17.98 6.85
C LEU A 278 1.58 -18.48 6.25
N PHE A 279 1.02 -17.70 5.31
CA PHE A 279 -0.14 -18.09 4.52
C PHE A 279 0.22 -19.26 3.58
N GLU A 280 -0.65 -20.27 3.47
CA GLU A 280 -0.39 -21.47 2.66
C GLU A 280 -0.24 -21.18 1.16
N GLY A 281 -0.92 -20.16 0.63
CA GLY A 281 -0.75 -19.71 -0.76
C GLY A 281 0.55 -18.93 -1.00
N TYR A 282 1.45 -18.91 -0.01
CA TYR A 282 2.70 -18.17 0.00
C TYR A 282 3.89 -19.13 0.19
N ASP A 283 4.37 -19.71 -0.91
CA ASP A 283 5.45 -20.71 -0.84
C ASP A 283 6.85 -20.05 -0.78
N HIS A 284 7.02 -18.86 -1.38
CA HIS A 284 8.30 -18.14 -1.48
C HIS A 284 8.12 -16.61 -1.60
N PHE A 285 8.99 -15.81 -0.97
CA PHE A 285 9.05 -14.34 -1.17
C PHE A 285 9.77 -14.02 -2.49
N PRO A 286 9.23 -13.14 -3.35
CA PRO A 286 9.90 -12.80 -4.60
C PRO A 286 11.11 -11.89 -4.38
N ARG A 287 12.06 -11.92 -5.32
CA ARG A 287 13.23 -11.05 -5.33
C ARG A 287 12.80 -9.57 -5.44
N SER A 288 13.52 -8.70 -4.74
CA SER A 288 13.27 -7.25 -4.82
C SER A 288 13.41 -6.75 -6.26
N LEU A 289 12.40 -6.02 -6.72
CA LEU A 289 12.47 -5.29 -8.00
C LEU A 289 13.07 -3.88 -7.85
N VAL A 290 13.33 -3.43 -6.62
CA VAL A 290 13.85 -2.08 -6.32
C VAL A 290 15.35 -2.11 -6.02
N ASP A 291 15.84 -3.15 -5.36
CA ASP A 291 17.25 -3.34 -5.03
C ASP A 291 17.74 -4.67 -5.62
N THR A 292 18.38 -4.59 -6.79
CA THR A 292 18.88 -5.78 -7.52
C THR A 292 20.19 -6.32 -6.97
N ASP A 293 20.93 -5.54 -6.17
CA ASP A 293 22.19 -5.95 -5.53
C ASP A 293 21.95 -6.67 -4.18
N TYR A 294 20.68 -6.72 -3.76
CA TYR A 294 20.25 -7.43 -2.57
C TYR A 294 20.39 -8.94 -2.78
N LYS A 295 21.31 -9.56 -2.04
CA LYS A 295 21.55 -11.01 -2.05
C LYS A 295 20.36 -11.74 -1.43
N THR A 296 19.51 -12.31 -2.26
CA THR A 296 18.48 -13.27 -1.86
C THR A 296 19.01 -14.71 -2.03
N ASP A 297 18.49 -15.64 -1.23
CA ASP A 297 18.82 -17.07 -1.32
C ASP A 297 18.19 -17.64 -2.61
N PRO A 298 18.99 -18.04 -3.62
CA PRO A 298 18.47 -18.47 -4.92
C PRO A 298 17.58 -19.71 -4.84
N THR A 299 17.70 -20.52 -3.77
CA THR A 299 16.89 -21.72 -3.57
C THR A 299 15.47 -21.42 -3.08
N LYS A 300 15.24 -20.19 -2.63
CA LYS A 300 13.95 -19.69 -2.14
C LYS A 300 13.31 -18.67 -3.09
N GLU A 301 13.84 -18.53 -4.31
CA GLU A 301 13.38 -17.55 -5.29
C GLU A 301 12.47 -18.18 -6.35
N ARG A 302 11.34 -17.53 -6.62
CA ARG A 302 10.73 -17.59 -7.97
C ARG A 302 11.33 -16.48 -8.80
N MET A 303 12.03 -16.84 -9.88
CA MET A 303 12.53 -15.86 -10.84
C MET A 303 11.36 -15.15 -11.51
N ILE A 304 11.21 -13.85 -11.24
CA ILE A 304 10.40 -12.97 -12.07
C ILE A 304 11.32 -12.45 -13.17
N GLN A 305 11.05 -12.81 -14.42
CA GLN A 305 11.76 -12.22 -15.55
C GLN A 305 11.44 -10.73 -15.59
N ASN A 306 12.44 -9.92 -15.25
CA ASN A 306 12.38 -8.48 -15.40
C ASN A 306 12.45 -8.17 -16.90
N THR A 307 11.29 -8.04 -17.57
CA THR A 307 11.25 -7.60 -18.96
C THR A 307 11.56 -6.10 -19.00
N ARG A 308 12.84 -5.76 -19.04
CA ARG A 308 13.35 -4.39 -19.27
C ARG A 308 13.04 -3.93 -20.71
N GLY A 309 11.76 -3.79 -21.06
CA GLY A 309 11.34 -3.49 -22.43
C GLY A 309 11.66 -2.07 -22.91
N ASN A 310 11.67 -1.06 -22.02
CA ASN A 310 11.52 0.34 -22.48
C ASN A 310 12.57 1.34 -21.96
N ILE A 311 13.67 0.92 -21.31
CA ILE A 311 14.69 1.89 -20.83
C ILE A 311 15.47 2.51 -22.00
N SER A 312 15.60 1.80 -23.13
CA SER A 312 16.39 2.26 -24.27
C SER A 312 15.66 3.27 -25.18
N SER A 313 14.33 3.32 -25.16
CA SER A 313 13.53 4.23 -25.99
C SER A 313 13.44 5.63 -25.40
N PHE A 314 13.35 5.77 -24.07
CA PHE A 314 13.15 7.07 -23.41
C PHE A 314 14.44 7.83 -23.05
N ARG A 315 15.63 7.22 -23.25
CA ARG A 315 16.92 7.92 -23.11
C ARG A 315 17.28 8.80 -24.31
N LYS A 316 16.57 8.71 -25.43
CA LYS A 316 16.90 9.48 -26.63
C LYS A 316 16.39 10.93 -26.61
N ASP A 317 15.43 11.23 -25.73
CA ASP A 317 14.73 12.53 -25.72
C ASP A 317 14.89 13.30 -24.40
N LEU A 318 15.97 13.05 -23.63
CA LEU A 318 16.39 13.88 -22.49
C LEU A 318 17.68 14.63 -22.80
#